data_AF-A0A351VCE6-F1
#
_entry.id   AF-A0A351VCE6-F1
#
_cell.length_a   1.000
_cell.length_b   1.000
_cell.length_c   1.000
_cell.angle_alpha   90.00
_cell.angle_beta   90.00
_cell.angle_gamma   90.00
#
_symmetry.space_group_name_H-M   'P 1'
#
loop_
_entity.id
_entity.type
_entity.pdbx_description
1 polymer ?
#
loop_
_entity_poly.entity_id
_entity_poly.type
_entity_poly.pdbx_seq_one_letter_code
_entity_poly.pdbx_strand_id
1 'polypeptide(L)'
;MREQLQEALKQVSLVPMRECGQNETAVLLGAVGLELCAVYSKVIQLEAEFGHAWEYLDSGRRADVEETMQINGKIFADMGSRFEKRSKELAENGKKDAEFCGPVSVFLQVLAGEAKCLAEYRLGADAVEGVNGYLERMRGVIEALHEYLGFCIGNTIVWEKK
;
A
#
# COMPACT_ATOMS: atom_id res chain seq x y z
N MET A 1 -12.98 0.99 -5.10
CA MET A 1 -11.58 0.56 -4.82
C MET A 1 -11.00 1.37 -3.64
N ARG A 2 -10.91 2.71 -3.71
CA ARG A 2 -10.58 3.56 -2.55
C ARG A 2 -11.47 3.29 -1.31
N GLU A 3 -12.76 3.06 -1.52
CA GLU A 3 -13.70 2.63 -0.46
C GLU A 3 -13.37 1.26 0.14
N GLN A 4 -12.87 0.30 -0.65
CA GLN A 4 -12.47 -1.02 -0.15
C GLN A 4 -11.20 -0.92 0.70
N LEU A 5 -10.27 -0.04 0.30
CA LEU A 5 -9.05 0.26 1.07
C LEU A 5 -9.40 0.92 2.40
N GLN A 6 -10.29 1.92 2.38
CA GLN A 6 -10.78 2.57 3.60
C GLN A 6 -11.54 1.60 4.51
N GLU A 7 -12.38 0.72 3.95
CA GLU A 7 -13.12 -0.25 4.76
C GLU A 7 -12.19 -1.29 5.41
N ALA A 8 -11.18 -1.77 4.67
CA ALA A 8 -10.16 -2.64 5.23
C ALA A 8 -9.34 -1.94 6.33
N LEU A 9 -9.01 -0.66 6.16
CA LEU A 9 -8.33 0.15 7.18
C LEU A 9 -9.17 0.28 8.46
N LYS A 10 -10.47 0.54 8.35
CA LYS A 10 -11.35 0.58 9.52
C LYS A 10 -11.29 -0.73 10.30
N GLN A 11 -11.34 -1.87 9.60
CA GLN A 11 -11.28 -3.17 10.27
C GLN A 11 -9.95 -3.39 11.00
N VAL A 12 -8.83 -2.99 10.40
CA VAL A 12 -7.50 -3.09 11.02
C VAL A 12 -7.32 -2.09 12.18
N SER A 13 -7.91 -0.90 12.09
CA SER A 13 -7.80 0.12 13.15
C SER A 13 -8.44 -0.29 14.48
N LEU A 14 -9.31 -1.31 14.47
CA LEU A 14 -10.00 -1.85 15.64
C LEU A 14 -9.20 -2.91 16.40
N VAL A 15 -7.97 -3.18 15.98
CA VAL A 15 -7.15 -4.26 16.49
C VAL A 15 -6.15 -3.86 17.63
N PRO A 16 -6.10 -2.63 18.19
CA PRO A 16 -4.96 -2.27 19.03
C PRO A 16 -4.90 -3.02 20.37
N MET A 17 -3.69 -3.52 20.67
CA MET A 17 -3.19 -4.07 21.94
C MET A 17 -3.87 -5.33 22.50
N ARG A 18 -3.95 -6.40 21.70
CA ARG A 18 -4.02 -7.75 22.28
C ARG A 18 -2.66 -8.41 22.23
N GLU A 19 -2.28 -9.08 23.32
CA GLU A 19 -1.13 -9.98 23.30
C GLU A 19 -1.43 -11.12 22.32
N CYS A 20 -0.59 -11.30 21.30
CA CYS A 20 -0.70 -12.47 20.44
C CYS A 20 -0.58 -13.73 21.30
N GLY A 21 -1.49 -14.68 21.11
CA GLY A 21 -1.43 -15.98 21.78
C GLY A 21 -0.28 -16.85 21.25
N GLN A 22 0.36 -16.45 20.14
CA GLN A 22 1.46 -17.17 19.49
C GLN A 22 2.63 -16.22 19.15
N ASN A 23 3.84 -16.62 19.54
CA ASN A 23 5.07 -15.87 19.25
C ASN A 23 5.33 -15.78 17.73
N GLU A 24 5.03 -16.82 16.97
CA GLU A 24 5.20 -16.82 15.51
C GLU A 24 4.30 -15.78 14.84
N THR A 25 3.06 -15.63 15.33
CA THR A 25 2.12 -14.60 14.84
C THR A 25 2.66 -13.20 15.10
N ALA A 26 3.16 -12.93 16.31
CA ALA A 26 3.74 -11.64 16.66
C ALA A 26 4.94 -11.28 15.76
N VAL A 27 5.84 -12.24 15.51
CA VAL A 27 6.99 -12.05 14.62
C VAL A 27 6.53 -11.78 13.18
N LEU A 28 5.56 -12.53 12.68
CA LEU A 28 5.02 -12.36 11.33
C LEU A 28 4.37 -10.97 11.15
N LEU A 29 3.62 -10.52 12.15
CA LEU A 29 3.02 -9.19 12.16
C LEU A 29 4.07 -8.07 12.21
N GLY A 30 5.13 -8.25 13.01
CA GLY A 30 6.27 -7.34 13.01
C GLY A 30 6.94 -7.25 11.63
N ALA A 31 7.15 -8.40 10.98
CA ALA A 31 7.71 -8.44 9.63
C ALA A 31 6.81 -7.74 8.60
N VAL A 32 5.48 -7.91 8.69
CA VAL A 32 4.50 -7.20 7.86
C VAL A 32 4.58 -5.69 8.10
N GLY A 33 4.68 -5.24 9.35
CA GLY A 33 4.83 -3.81 9.67
C GLY A 33 6.08 -3.20 9.02
N LEU A 34 7.22 -3.87 9.12
CA LEU A 34 8.47 -3.42 8.49
C LEU A 34 8.36 -3.39 6.95
N GLU A 35 7.72 -4.40 6.37
CA GLU A 35 7.48 -4.46 4.93
C GLU A 35 6.59 -3.30 4.46
N LEU A 36 5.52 -2.99 5.18
CA LEU A 36 4.63 -1.87 4.86
C LEU A 36 5.32 -0.51 5.03
N CYS A 37 6.25 -0.36 5.98
CA CYS A 37 7.10 0.83 6.10
C CYS A 37 8.00 1.03 4.87
N ALA A 38 8.62 -0.06 4.39
CA ALA A 38 9.48 -0.03 3.22
C ALA A 38 8.68 0.31 1.96
N VAL A 39 7.49 -0.27 1.81
CA VAL A 39 6.57 0.05 0.72
C VAL A 39 6.16 1.52 0.80
N TYR A 40 5.71 2.00 1.95
CA TYR A 40 5.29 3.40 2.14
C TYR A 40 6.36 4.38 1.64
N SER A 41 7.60 4.19 2.10
CA SER A 41 8.74 5.00 1.69
C SER A 41 8.98 4.92 0.18
N LYS A 42 8.86 3.72 -0.41
CA LYS A 42 9.07 3.52 -1.84
C LYS A 42 7.98 4.16 -2.69
N VAL A 43 6.71 4.05 -2.30
CA VAL A 43 5.61 4.64 -3.07
C VAL A 43 5.66 6.16 -3.03
N ILE A 44 6.04 6.78 -1.90
CA ILE A 44 6.33 8.23 -1.84
C ILE A 44 7.42 8.62 -2.82
N GLN A 45 8.52 7.86 -2.85
CA GLN A 45 9.61 8.13 -3.79
C GLN A 45 9.11 8.07 -5.24
N LEU A 46 8.36 7.03 -5.60
CA LEU A 46 7.83 6.86 -6.97
C LEU A 46 6.84 7.98 -7.33
N GLU A 47 5.99 8.40 -6.40
CA GLU A 47 5.05 9.50 -6.62
C GLU A 47 5.77 10.83 -6.85
N ALA A 48 6.80 11.13 -6.05
CA ALA A 48 7.60 12.34 -6.19
C ALA A 48 8.38 12.35 -7.52
N GLU A 49 9.02 11.23 -7.88
CA GLU A 49 9.75 11.08 -9.15
C GLU A 49 8.81 11.21 -10.36
N PHE A 50 7.59 10.68 -10.26
CA PHE A 50 6.60 10.74 -11.34
C PHE A 50 5.80 12.05 -11.36
N GLY A 51 5.85 12.86 -10.30
CA GLY A 51 5.09 14.11 -10.16
C GLY A 51 5.35 15.15 -11.25
N HIS A 52 6.49 15.03 -11.94
CA HIS A 52 6.90 15.90 -13.05
C HIS A 52 6.59 15.32 -14.44
N ALA A 53 5.90 14.18 -14.54
CA ALA A 53 5.62 13.52 -15.81
C ALA A 53 4.87 14.41 -16.82
N TRP A 54 4.09 15.38 -16.35
CA TRP A 54 3.40 16.34 -17.21
C TRP A 54 4.37 17.21 -18.04
N GLU A 55 5.55 17.56 -17.52
CA GLU A 55 6.58 18.33 -18.24
C GLU A 55 7.14 17.54 -19.43
N TYR A 56 7.21 16.22 -19.28
CA TYR A 56 7.62 15.31 -20.34
C TYR A 56 6.53 15.21 -21.41
N LEU A 57 5.26 15.14 -21.00
CA LEU A 57 4.14 15.17 -21.94
C LEU A 57 4.08 16.46 -22.75
N ASP A 58 4.27 17.63 -22.11
CA ASP A 58 4.29 18.94 -22.78
C ASP A 58 5.42 19.04 -23.83
N SER A 59 6.55 18.37 -23.54
CA SER A 59 7.68 18.24 -24.48
C SER A 59 7.50 17.14 -25.55
N GLY A 60 6.32 16.51 -25.64
CA GLY A 60 6.04 15.42 -26.59
C GLY A 60 6.69 14.08 -26.25
N ARG A 61 7.28 13.92 -25.06
CA ARG A 61 8.01 12.73 -24.60
C ARG A 61 7.11 11.70 -23.93
N ARG A 62 6.01 11.34 -24.59
CA ARG A 62 5.05 10.34 -24.06
C ARG A 62 5.70 8.97 -23.82
N ALA A 63 6.59 8.54 -24.71
CA ALA A 63 7.27 7.24 -24.60
C ALA A 63 8.08 7.14 -23.30
N ASP A 64 8.79 8.18 -22.91
CA ASP A 64 9.59 8.22 -21.68
C ASP A 64 8.70 8.09 -20.42
N VAL A 65 7.52 8.71 -20.45
CA VAL A 65 6.53 8.59 -19.37
C VAL A 65 6.01 7.15 -19.30
N GLU A 66 5.65 6.55 -20.43
CA GLU A 66 5.16 5.16 -20.48
C GLU A 66 6.25 4.15 -20.09
N GLU A 67 7.52 4.38 -20.44
CA GLU A 67 8.65 3.58 -20.00
C GLU A 67 8.81 3.65 -18.48
N THR A 68 8.75 4.85 -17.90
CA THR A 68 8.79 5.06 -16.46
C THR A 68 7.64 4.33 -15.76
N MET A 69 6.43 4.39 -16.30
CA MET A 69 5.27 3.63 -15.79
C MET A 69 5.48 2.12 -15.87
N GLN A 70 6.14 1.60 -16.90
CA GLN A 70 6.48 0.17 -16.99
C GLN A 70 7.51 -0.24 -15.93
N ILE A 71 8.52 0.59 -15.68
CA ILE A 71 9.51 0.36 -14.61
C ILE A 71 8.82 0.35 -13.26
N ASN A 72 8.02 1.37 -12.96
CA ASN A 72 7.21 1.44 -11.74
C ASN A 72 6.26 0.25 -11.63
N GLY A 73 5.68 -0.19 -12.74
CA GLY A 73 4.76 -1.31 -12.76
C GLY A 73 5.40 -2.64 -12.36
N LYS A 74 6.67 -2.87 -12.70
CA LYS A 74 7.43 -4.04 -12.19
C LYS A 74 7.60 -3.99 -10.67
N ILE A 75 7.85 -2.80 -10.13
CA ILE A 75 7.98 -2.59 -8.68
C ILE A 75 6.65 -2.88 -7.99
N PHE A 76 5.53 -2.37 -8.52
CA PHE A 76 4.20 -2.62 -7.97
C PHE A 76 3.79 -4.10 -8.09
N ALA A 77 4.14 -4.80 -9.16
CA ALA A 77 3.88 -6.23 -9.30
C ALA A 77 4.62 -7.06 -8.22
N ASP A 78 5.87 -6.72 -7.93
CA ASP A 78 6.63 -7.34 -6.84
C ASP A 78 5.99 -7.06 -5.47
N MET A 79 5.62 -5.80 -5.19
CA MET A 79 4.92 -5.43 -3.96
C MET A 79 3.63 -6.22 -3.78
N GLY A 80 2.80 -6.30 -4.83
CA GLY A 80 1.55 -7.05 -4.82
C GLY A 80 1.76 -8.53 -4.51
N SER A 81 2.75 -9.15 -5.14
CA SER A 81 3.11 -10.56 -4.89
C SER A 81 3.51 -10.80 -3.43
N ARG A 82 4.24 -9.86 -2.83
CA ARG A 82 4.63 -9.93 -1.42
C ARG A 82 3.45 -9.78 -0.48
N PHE A 83 2.53 -8.85 -0.75
CA PHE A 83 1.30 -8.71 0.03
C PHE A 83 0.42 -9.96 0.00
N GLU A 84 0.23 -10.57 -1.18
CA GLU A 84 -0.51 -11.83 -1.31
C GLU A 84 0.13 -12.95 -0.49
N LYS A 85 1.46 -13.05 -0.53
CA LYS A 85 2.21 -14.04 0.25
C LYS A 85 1.99 -13.82 1.75
N ARG A 86 2.17 -12.60 2.25
CA ARG A 86 1.99 -12.27 3.67
C ARG A 86 0.54 -12.46 4.14
N SER A 87 -0.43 -12.12 3.30
CA SER A 87 -1.85 -12.37 3.56
C SER A 87 -2.12 -13.86 3.78
N LYS A 88 -1.57 -14.74 2.92
CA LYS A 88 -1.71 -16.20 3.05
C LYS A 88 -1.03 -16.71 4.31
N GLU A 89 0.20 -16.27 4.59
CA GLU A 89 0.94 -16.65 5.79
C GLU A 89 0.18 -16.27 7.07
N LEU A 90 -0.46 -15.09 7.11
CA LEU A 90 -1.28 -14.66 8.25
C LEU A 90 -2.55 -15.51 8.41
N ALA A 91 -3.20 -15.88 7.30
CA ALA A 91 -4.39 -16.72 7.33
C ALA A 91 -4.08 -18.15 7.79
N GLU A 92 -2.92 -18.69 7.42
CA GLU A 92 -2.49 -20.05 7.77
C GLU A 92 -1.99 -20.16 9.21
N ASN A 93 -1.20 -19.17 9.66
CA ASN A 93 -0.52 -19.21 10.97
C ASN A 93 -1.31 -18.52 12.09
N GLY A 94 -2.25 -17.63 11.75
CA GLY A 94 -2.98 -16.80 12.72
C GLY A 94 -4.23 -17.44 13.33
N LYS A 95 -4.39 -18.77 13.37
CA LYS A 95 -5.66 -19.40 13.78
C LYS A 95 -6.10 -19.06 15.21
N LYS A 96 -5.16 -18.91 16.14
CA LYS A 96 -5.47 -18.50 17.53
C LYS A 96 -5.62 -16.99 17.69
N ASP A 97 -5.16 -16.23 16.71
CA ASP A 97 -5.15 -14.77 16.67
C ASP A 97 -6.00 -14.27 15.49
N ALA A 98 -7.03 -15.02 15.09
CA ALA A 98 -7.75 -14.81 13.83
C ALA A 98 -8.47 -13.45 13.78
N GLU A 99 -8.88 -12.95 14.95
CA GLU A 99 -9.47 -11.62 15.11
C GLU A 99 -8.48 -10.49 14.77
N PHE A 100 -7.16 -10.74 14.87
CA PHE A 100 -6.10 -9.81 14.45
C PHE A 100 -5.65 -10.09 13.02
N CYS A 101 -5.29 -11.35 12.75
CA CYS A 101 -4.68 -11.75 11.48
C CYS A 101 -5.65 -11.65 10.30
N GLY A 102 -6.96 -11.84 10.54
CA GLY A 102 -8.00 -11.70 9.53
C GLY A 102 -8.04 -10.29 8.93
N PRO A 103 -8.28 -9.24 9.73
CA PRO A 103 -8.27 -7.86 9.25
C PRO A 103 -6.99 -7.45 8.51
N VAL A 104 -5.81 -7.78 9.07
CA VAL A 104 -4.53 -7.45 8.41
C VAL A 104 -4.35 -8.21 7.10
N SER A 105 -4.75 -9.48 7.06
CA SER A 105 -4.73 -10.27 5.82
C SER A 105 -5.65 -9.67 4.74
N VAL A 106 -6.86 -9.24 5.11
CA VAL A 106 -7.79 -8.55 4.20
C VAL A 106 -7.17 -7.24 3.68
N PHE A 107 -6.58 -6.44 4.56
CA PHE A 107 -5.92 -5.20 4.17
C PHE A 107 -4.78 -5.43 3.16
N LEU A 108 -3.94 -6.45 3.39
CA LEU A 108 -2.88 -6.85 2.46
C LEU A 108 -3.44 -7.29 1.10
N GLN A 109 -4.57 -8.00 1.06
CA GLN A 109 -5.21 -8.37 -0.21
C GLN A 109 -5.70 -7.15 -0.99
N VAL A 110 -6.27 -6.16 -0.31
CA VAL A 110 -6.70 -4.93 -0.95
C VAL A 110 -5.49 -4.15 -1.49
N LEU A 111 -4.41 -4.04 -0.71
CA LEU A 111 -3.15 -3.45 -1.17
C LEU A 111 -2.56 -4.20 -2.37
N ALA A 112 -2.64 -5.53 -2.40
CA ALA A 112 -2.22 -6.33 -3.55
C ALA A 112 -3.03 -5.98 -4.81
N GLY A 113 -4.35 -5.83 -4.67
CA GLY A 113 -5.24 -5.40 -5.74
C GLY A 113 -4.88 -4.01 -6.29
N GLU A 114 -4.60 -3.04 -5.41
CA GLU A 114 -4.18 -1.69 -5.82
C GLU A 114 -2.81 -1.71 -6.50
N ALA A 115 -1.86 -2.48 -5.96
CA ALA A 115 -0.53 -2.65 -6.56
C ALA A 115 -0.64 -3.27 -7.97
N LYS A 116 -1.51 -4.27 -8.16
CA LYS A 116 -1.80 -4.84 -9.48
C LYS A 116 -2.38 -3.80 -10.43
N CYS A 117 -3.34 -2.99 -9.98
CA CYS A 117 -3.90 -1.93 -10.80
C CYS A 117 -2.85 -0.90 -11.22
N LEU A 118 -1.93 -0.53 -10.32
CA LEU A 118 -0.81 0.37 -10.62
C LEU A 118 0.20 -0.28 -11.57
N ALA A 119 0.43 -1.59 -11.48
CA ALA A 119 1.32 -2.32 -12.38
C ALA A 119 0.81 -2.38 -13.83
N GLU A 120 -0.50 -2.54 -13.97
CA GLU A 120 -1.18 -2.68 -15.26
C GLU A 120 -1.63 -1.32 -15.83
N TYR A 121 -1.45 -0.22 -15.09
CA TYR A 121 -1.90 1.10 -15.50
C TYR A 121 -1.21 1.56 -16.79
N ARG A 122 -1.98 2.12 -17.73
CA ARG A 122 -1.49 2.67 -18.99
C ARG A 122 -2.11 4.03 -19.25
N LEU A 123 -1.39 4.90 -19.93
CA LEU A 123 -1.93 6.20 -20.35
C LEU A 123 -3.04 5.98 -21.39
N GLY A 124 -4.15 6.69 -21.21
CA GLY A 124 -5.25 6.72 -22.16
C GLY A 124 -4.96 7.62 -23.37
N ALA A 125 -6.01 7.97 -24.11
CA ALA A 125 -5.93 8.96 -25.17
C ALA A 125 -5.54 10.34 -24.60
N ASP A 126 -6.17 10.73 -23.49
CA ASP A 126 -5.72 11.87 -22.68
C ASP A 126 -4.59 11.42 -21.74
N ALA A 127 -3.36 11.78 -22.11
CA ALA A 127 -2.17 11.43 -21.34
C ALA A 127 -2.08 12.22 -20.03
N VAL A 128 -2.57 13.46 -20.00
CA VAL A 128 -2.50 14.32 -18.80
C VAL A 128 -3.48 13.81 -17.75
N GLU A 129 -4.70 13.48 -18.15
CA GLU A 129 -5.67 12.81 -17.29
C GLU A 129 -5.12 11.45 -16.81
N GLY A 130 -4.49 10.70 -17.72
CA GLY A 130 -3.84 9.43 -17.40
C GLY A 130 -2.76 9.54 -16.30
N VAL A 131 -1.88 10.54 -16.40
CA VAL A 131 -0.85 10.84 -15.38
C VAL A 131 -1.49 11.21 -14.05
N ASN A 132 -2.49 12.09 -14.07
CA ASN A 132 -3.19 12.51 -12.85
C ASN A 132 -3.86 11.32 -12.15
N GLY A 133 -4.57 10.46 -12.89
CA GLY A 133 -5.20 9.27 -12.33
C GLY A 133 -4.19 8.26 -11.76
N TYR A 134 -3.01 8.15 -12.36
CA TYR A 134 -1.94 7.30 -11.84
C TYR A 134 -1.36 7.85 -10.52
N LEU A 135 -1.09 9.16 -10.46
CA LEU A 135 -0.64 9.85 -9.24
C LEU A 135 -1.69 9.76 -8.12
N GLU A 136 -2.97 9.98 -8.42
CA GLU A 136 -4.05 9.88 -7.43
C GLU A 136 -4.15 8.48 -6.83
N ARG A 137 -3.98 7.43 -7.62
CA ARG A 137 -3.95 6.05 -7.09
C ARG A 137 -2.74 5.82 -6.18
N MET A 138 -1.55 6.28 -6.56
CA MET A 138 -0.37 6.19 -5.69
C MET A 138 -0.60 6.92 -4.37
N ARG A 139 -1.18 8.12 -4.40
CA ARG A 139 -1.54 8.90 -3.20
C ARG A 139 -2.55 8.18 -2.32
N GLY A 140 -3.55 7.52 -2.90
CA GLY A 140 -4.49 6.69 -2.14
C GLY A 140 -3.79 5.52 -1.39
N VAL A 141 -2.80 4.88 -2.01
CA VAL A 141 -1.98 3.85 -1.37
C VAL A 141 -1.10 4.45 -0.25
N ILE A 142 -0.48 5.61 -0.50
CA ILE A 142 0.34 6.33 0.48
C ILE A 142 -0.49 6.70 1.72
N GLU A 143 -1.67 7.28 1.53
CA GLU A 143 -2.59 7.65 2.62
C GLU A 143 -2.96 6.43 3.47
N ALA A 144 -3.33 5.33 2.82
CA ALA A 144 -3.69 4.10 3.52
C ALA A 144 -2.54 3.49 4.33
N LEU A 145 -1.34 3.46 3.75
CA LEU A 145 -0.15 2.98 4.44
C LEU A 145 0.22 3.89 5.60
N HIS A 146 0.12 5.21 5.43
CA HIS A 146 0.37 6.18 6.49
C HIS A 146 -0.60 5.98 7.66
N GLU A 147 -1.89 5.84 7.40
CA GLU A 147 -2.91 5.56 8.43
C GLU A 147 -2.63 4.23 9.16
N TYR A 148 -2.37 3.15 8.41
CA TYR A 148 -2.02 1.85 8.98
C TYR A 148 -0.80 1.95 9.90
N LEU A 149 0.28 2.58 9.44
CA LEU A 149 1.51 2.72 10.22
C LEU A 149 1.32 3.61 11.44
N GLY A 150 0.47 4.63 11.35
CA GLY A 150 0.05 5.45 12.49
C GLY A 150 -0.65 4.65 13.58
N PHE A 151 -1.45 3.63 13.21
CA PHE A 151 -2.05 2.71 14.18
C PHE A 151 -1.03 1.74 14.80
N CYS A 152 -0.07 1.23 14.00
CA CYS A 152 0.84 0.16 14.44
C CYS A 152 2.10 0.63 15.17
N ILE A 153 2.66 1.80 14.83
CA ILE A 153 3.93 2.29 15.40
C ILE A 153 3.70 3.09 16.69
N GLY A 154 2.43 3.25 17.10
CA GLY A 154 2.06 4.20 18.13
C GLY A 154 2.24 5.59 17.56
N ASN A 155 1.12 6.23 17.24
CA ASN A 155 1.13 7.64 16.90
C ASN A 155 1.68 8.41 18.10
N THR A 156 2.98 8.76 18.08
CA THR A 156 3.59 9.62 19.09
C THR A 156 2.94 11.01 19.11
N ILE A 157 2.09 11.33 18.12
CA ILE A 157 1.33 12.58 17.99
C ILE A 157 -0.01 12.55 18.77
N VAL A 158 -0.48 11.39 19.26
CA VAL A 158 -1.76 11.31 20.03
C VAL A 158 -1.58 11.64 21.52
N TRP A 159 -0.38 12.02 21.96
CA TRP A 159 -0.13 12.45 23.35
C TRP A 159 -0.33 13.96 23.62
N GLU A 160 -0.83 14.73 22.65
CA GLU A 160 -1.16 16.15 22.85
C GLU A 160 -2.66 16.45 22.72
N LYS A 161 -3.49 15.76 23.49
CA LYS A 161 -4.74 16.36 24.01
C LYS A 161 -4.98 15.88 25.44
N LYS A 162 -4.38 16.59 26.39
CA LYS A 162 -4.91 16.73 27.76
C LYS A 162 -5.81 17.96 27.79
#